data_AF-A0A1D9MAX6-F1
#
_entry.id   AF-A0A1D9MAX6-F1
#
_cell.length_a   1.000
_cell.length_b   1.000
_cell.length_c   1.000
_cell.angle_alpha   90.00
_cell.angle_beta   90.00
_cell.angle_gamma   90.00
#
_symmetry.space_group_name_H-M   'P 1'
#
loop_
_entity.id
_entity.type
_entity.pdbx_description
1 polymer ?
#
loop_
_entity_poly.entity_id
_entity_poly.type
_entity_poly.pdbx_seq_one_letter_code
_entity_poly.pdbx_strand_id
1 'polypeptide(L)'
;MRLLPLVSAAAALALSACGISPYPANPDRVTLMGDTLTVHFFDGTSCKADVREAPAGHFPACAQPMDYDVEILHKALMESGPLATQPYAHIRLTRVSDGRVWLWETPQEARSGQSMTDPVHYF
;
A
#
# COMPACT_ATOMS: atom_id res chain seq x y z
N MET A 1 -30.23 -30.95 48.67
CA MET A 1 -29.44 -29.71 48.51
C MET A 1 -28.05 -30.07 47.97
N ARG A 2 -27.71 -29.51 46.79
CA ARG A 2 -26.34 -29.16 46.31
C ARG A 2 -25.36 -30.32 46.01
N LEU A 3 -24.54 -30.34 44.95
CA LEU A 3 -24.14 -29.42 43.87
C LEU A 3 -23.45 -30.28 42.78
N LEU A 4 -23.69 -29.99 41.49
CA LEU A 4 -22.96 -30.57 40.34
C LEU A 4 -21.51 -30.05 40.26
N PRO A 5 -20.54 -30.84 39.76
CA PRO A 5 -19.33 -30.30 39.17
C PRO A 5 -19.43 -30.38 37.63
N LEU A 6 -19.94 -29.30 37.02
CA LEU A 6 -19.69 -28.96 35.61
C LEU A 6 -18.42 -28.09 35.58
N VAL A 7 -17.27 -28.73 35.48
CA VAL A 7 -15.94 -28.10 35.36
C VAL A 7 -15.16 -29.12 34.51
N SER A 8 -14.73 -28.92 33.26
CA SER A 8 -14.14 -27.76 32.63
C SER A 8 -14.13 -28.00 31.11
N ALA A 9 -14.78 -27.15 30.32
CA ALA A 9 -14.62 -27.14 28.86
C ALA A 9 -14.51 -25.69 28.39
N ALA A 10 -13.41 -25.03 28.75
CA ALA A 10 -13.15 -23.65 28.33
C ALA A 10 -11.64 -23.36 28.32
N ALA A 11 -10.88 -23.96 27.40
CA ALA A 11 -9.45 -23.65 27.25
C ALA A 11 -8.94 -23.85 25.81
N ALA A 12 -9.71 -23.50 24.78
CA ALA A 12 -9.31 -23.76 23.38
C ALA A 12 -9.50 -22.59 22.41
N LEU A 13 -9.47 -21.33 22.86
CA LEU A 13 -9.66 -20.18 21.96
C LEU A 13 -8.72 -19.01 22.34
N ALA A 14 -7.43 -19.10 22.00
CA ALA A 14 -6.53 -17.95 22.12
C ALA A 14 -5.29 -17.97 21.20
N LEU A 15 -5.40 -18.51 19.97
CA LEU A 15 -4.25 -18.59 19.03
C LEU A 15 -4.58 -18.08 17.62
N SER A 16 -5.25 -16.94 17.51
CA SER A 16 -5.41 -16.24 16.23
C SER A 16 -5.29 -14.72 16.39
N ALA A 17 -4.17 -14.27 16.96
CA ALA A 17 -3.76 -12.87 16.89
C ALA A 17 -2.47 -12.78 16.07
N CYS A 18 -2.50 -13.27 14.83
CA CYS A 18 -1.37 -13.18 13.92
C CYS A 18 -1.41 -11.84 13.15
N GLY A 19 -0.40 -11.01 13.38
CA GLY A 19 0.27 -10.30 12.28
C GLY A 19 -0.05 -8.83 12.04
N ILE A 20 -0.96 -8.19 12.79
CA ILE A 20 -1.13 -6.73 12.66
C ILE A 20 0.00 -6.06 13.42
N SER A 21 1.08 -5.70 12.71
CA SER A 21 2.08 -4.79 13.23
C SER A 21 1.37 -3.48 13.62
N PRO A 22 1.49 -3.02 14.88
CA PRO A 22 0.86 -1.76 15.30
C PRO A 22 1.54 -0.55 14.67
N TYR A 23 2.69 -0.75 14.02
CA TYR A 23 3.45 0.32 13.40
C TYR A 23 3.07 0.49 11.93
N PRO A 24 2.73 1.71 11.50
CA PRO A 24 2.39 1.96 10.12
C PRO A 24 3.63 1.79 9.23
N ALA A 25 3.54 0.86 8.28
CA ALA A 25 4.61 0.55 7.35
C ALA A 25 4.78 1.67 6.31
N ASN A 26 6.02 1.86 5.86
CA ASN A 26 6.30 2.80 4.77
C ASN A 26 6.06 2.12 3.41
N PRO A 27 5.67 2.88 2.37
CA PRO A 27 5.65 2.38 1.01
C PRO A 27 7.06 1.97 0.57
N ASP A 28 7.19 0.80 -0.06
CA ASP A 28 8.43 0.31 -0.68
C ASP A 28 8.39 0.46 -2.20
N ARG A 29 7.26 0.13 -2.83
CA ARG A 29 7.13 0.10 -4.30
C ARG A 29 5.73 0.53 -4.71
N VAL A 30 5.64 1.24 -5.83
CA VAL A 30 4.38 1.65 -6.44
C VAL A 30 4.37 1.21 -7.89
N THR A 31 3.25 0.63 -8.32
CA THR A 31 3.02 0.26 -9.72
C THR A 31 1.67 0.77 -10.16
N LEU A 32 1.58 1.19 -11.41
CA LEU A 32 0.33 1.59 -12.04
C LEU A 32 0.15 0.74 -13.29
N MET A 33 -0.74 -0.25 -13.25
CA MET A 33 -0.99 -1.15 -14.38
C MET A 33 -2.38 -0.90 -14.95
N GLY A 34 -2.45 -0.42 -16.19
CA GLY A 34 -3.69 0.11 -16.75
C GLY A 34 -4.24 1.22 -15.86
N ASP A 35 -5.39 0.97 -15.26
CA ASP A 35 -6.09 1.90 -14.36
C ASP A 35 -5.93 1.54 -12.87
N THR A 36 -5.12 0.51 -12.53
CA THR A 36 -4.98 0.04 -11.15
C THR A 36 -3.67 0.52 -10.53
N LEU A 37 -3.78 1.41 -9.54
CA LEU A 37 -2.69 1.77 -8.64
C LEU A 37 -2.50 0.67 -7.62
N THR A 38 -1.27 0.16 -7.46
CA THR A 38 -0.89 -0.76 -6.39
C THR A 38 0.30 -0.21 -5.62
N VAL A 39 0.16 -0.10 -4.30
CA VAL A 39 1.22 0.30 -3.38
C VAL A 39 1.61 -0.93 -2.56
N HIS A 40 2.89 -1.27 -2.58
CA HIS A 40 3.48 -2.34 -1.77
C HIS A 40 4.24 -1.72 -0.60
N PHE A 41 4.09 -2.29 0.58
CA PHE A 41 4.69 -1.81 1.82
C PHE A 41 5.81 -2.74 2.29
N PHE A 42 6.73 -2.23 3.12
CA PHE A 42 7.85 -3.02 3.67
C PHE A 42 7.42 -4.19 4.57
N ASP A 43 6.20 -4.16 5.12
CA ASP A 43 5.63 -5.27 5.90
C ASP A 43 5.03 -6.38 5.01
N GLY A 44 5.14 -6.24 3.69
CA GLY A 44 4.62 -7.19 2.70
C GLY A 44 3.13 -7.00 2.37
N THR A 45 2.44 -6.06 3.03
CA THR A 45 1.06 -5.72 2.67
C THR A 45 1.02 -4.94 1.36
N SER A 46 -0.15 -4.91 0.72
CA SER A 46 -0.37 -4.07 -0.46
C SER A 46 -1.77 -3.49 -0.47
N CYS A 47 -1.89 -2.30 -1.04
CA CYS A 47 -3.16 -1.60 -1.19
C CYS A 47 -3.36 -1.18 -2.63
N LYS A 48 -4.63 -1.22 -3.08
CA LYS A 48 -4.99 -1.05 -4.47
C LYS A 48 -6.14 -0.06 -4.62
N ALA A 49 -6.12 0.71 -5.70
CA ALA A 49 -7.19 1.61 -6.09
C ALA A 49 -7.38 1.60 -7.61
N ASP A 50 -8.62 1.75 -8.07
CA ASP A 50 -8.93 2.05 -9.48
C ASP A 50 -8.89 3.58 -9.66
N VAL A 51 -7.92 4.06 -10.43
CA VAL A 51 -7.68 5.50 -10.63
C VAL A 51 -8.40 6.06 -11.85
N ARG A 52 -9.11 5.23 -12.63
CA ARG A 52 -9.93 5.71 -13.75
C ARG A 52 -11.17 6.45 -13.27
N GLU A 53 -11.78 5.97 -12.19
CA GLU A 53 -12.98 6.59 -11.61
C GLU A 53 -12.62 7.75 -10.67
N ALA A 54 -11.53 7.61 -9.91
CA ALA A 54 -11.08 8.60 -8.95
C ALA A 54 -9.53 8.66 -8.92
N PRO A 55 -8.90 9.62 -9.63
CA PRO A 55 -7.44 9.74 -9.68
C PRO A 55 -6.83 10.17 -8.34
N ALA A 56 -7.65 10.71 -7.44
CA ALA A 56 -7.29 10.95 -6.05
C ALA A 56 -8.35 10.36 -5.12
N GLY A 57 -7.92 9.90 -3.94
CA GLY A 57 -8.82 9.28 -2.97
C GLY A 57 -8.11 8.65 -1.79
N HIS A 58 -8.84 7.81 -1.08
CA HIS A 58 -8.34 7.04 0.05
C HIS A 58 -8.33 5.55 -0.32
N PHE A 59 -7.32 4.79 0.09
CA PHE A 59 -7.33 3.34 -0.14
C PHE A 59 -8.40 2.66 0.73
N PRO A 60 -9.49 2.12 0.16
CA PRO A 60 -10.52 1.48 0.94
C PRO A 60 -10.00 0.18 1.55
N ALA A 61 -10.33 -0.08 2.82
CA ALA A 61 -9.99 -1.32 3.52
C ALA A 61 -8.49 -1.71 3.52
N CYS A 62 -7.61 -0.72 3.40
CA CYS A 62 -6.16 -0.90 3.42
C CYS A 62 -5.65 -1.01 4.87
N ALA A 63 -4.80 -2.01 5.13
CA ALA A 63 -4.15 -2.17 6.43
C ALA A 63 -3.21 -0.99 6.80
N GLN A 64 -2.77 -0.24 5.79
CA GLN A 64 -1.92 0.94 5.89
C GLN A 64 -2.68 2.17 5.35
N PRO A 65 -3.58 2.80 6.13
CA PRO A 65 -4.43 3.90 5.63
C PRO A 65 -3.62 5.04 5.02
N MET A 66 -3.87 5.30 3.74
CA MET A 66 -3.21 6.34 2.95
C MET A 66 -4.18 7.00 1.99
N ASP A 67 -3.94 8.28 1.75
CA ASP A 67 -4.52 9.03 0.66
C ASP A 67 -3.57 8.98 -0.53
N TYR A 68 -4.13 8.93 -1.73
CA TYR A 68 -3.40 8.94 -2.98
C TYR A 68 -3.90 10.06 -3.89
N ASP A 69 -2.99 10.57 -4.71
CA ASP A 69 -3.28 11.49 -5.82
C ASP A 69 -2.37 11.08 -7.00
N VAL A 70 -2.98 10.85 -8.16
CA VAL A 70 -2.32 10.33 -9.36
C VAL A 70 -2.55 11.27 -10.53
N GLU A 71 -1.45 11.80 -11.05
CA GLU A 71 -1.42 12.58 -12.27
C GLU A 71 -0.85 11.73 -13.41
N ILE A 72 -1.71 11.25 -14.30
CA ILE A 72 -1.30 10.50 -15.50
C ILE A 72 -0.87 11.50 -16.57
N LEU A 73 0.42 11.52 -16.87
CA LEU A 73 1.01 12.44 -17.85
C LEU A 73 0.93 11.87 -19.26
N HIS A 74 1.31 10.60 -19.43
CA HIS A 74 1.24 9.91 -20.72
C HIS A 74 0.78 8.46 -20.54
N LYS A 75 -0.13 8.01 -21.40
CA LYS A 75 -0.52 6.60 -21.45
C LYS A 75 0.64 5.77 -21.98
N ALA A 76 0.79 4.54 -21.47
CA ALA A 76 1.83 3.63 -21.93
C ALA A 76 1.72 3.45 -23.46
N LEU A 77 2.76 3.86 -24.18
CA LEU A 77 2.78 3.93 -25.64
C LEU A 77 3.72 2.87 -26.24
N MET A 78 3.83 1.66 -25.68
CA MET A 78 4.60 0.58 -26.32
C MET A 78 4.03 -0.81 -25.99
N GLU A 79 3.91 -1.69 -27.00
CA GLU A 79 3.33 -3.04 -26.88
C GLU A 79 4.34 -4.15 -26.52
N SER A 80 5.57 -3.85 -26.06
CA SER A 80 6.47 -4.94 -25.64
C SER A 80 7.51 -4.54 -24.59
N GLY A 81 7.60 -5.36 -23.53
CA GLY A 81 8.53 -5.24 -22.40
C GLY A 81 7.81 -5.24 -21.03
N PRO A 82 8.45 -5.69 -19.94
CA PRO A 82 7.80 -5.78 -18.61
C PRO A 82 7.44 -4.42 -17.98
N LEU A 83 8.02 -3.32 -18.46
CA LEU A 83 7.67 -1.94 -18.10
C LEU A 83 6.71 -1.28 -19.10
N ALA A 84 6.45 -1.93 -20.24
CA ALA A 84 5.76 -1.33 -21.38
C ALA A 84 4.25 -1.14 -21.17
N THR A 85 3.71 -1.61 -20.04
CA THR A 85 2.28 -1.55 -19.72
C THR A 85 1.92 -0.54 -18.62
N GLN A 86 2.90 0.14 -18.02
CA GLN A 86 2.65 1.15 -16.99
C GLN A 86 2.64 2.55 -17.63
N PRO A 87 1.61 3.37 -17.42
CA PRO A 87 1.62 4.74 -17.90
C PRO A 87 2.68 5.57 -17.15
N TYR A 88 3.10 6.67 -17.76
CA TYR A 88 3.93 7.66 -17.07
C TYR A 88 3.04 8.52 -16.19
N ALA A 89 3.26 8.48 -14.88
CA ALA A 89 2.44 9.20 -13.92
C ALA A 89 3.25 9.65 -12.69
N HIS A 90 2.89 10.82 -12.16
CA HIS A 90 3.28 11.25 -10.83
C HIS A 90 2.26 10.72 -9.81
N ILE A 91 2.75 10.20 -8.70
CA ILE A 91 1.91 9.63 -7.65
C ILE A 91 2.35 10.22 -6.33
N ARG A 92 1.42 10.88 -5.65
CA ARG A 92 1.59 11.37 -4.29
C ARG A 92 0.85 10.46 -3.33
N LEU A 93 1.55 9.95 -2.33
CA LEU A 93 0.97 9.19 -1.22
C LEU A 93 1.08 10.03 0.05
N THR A 94 -0.02 10.18 0.78
CA THR A 94 -0.05 10.87 2.08
C THR A 94 -0.54 9.92 3.15
N ARG A 95 0.23 9.75 4.21
CA ARG A 95 -0.19 8.90 5.33
C ARG A 95 -1.16 9.64 6.23
N VAL A 96 -2.31 9.02 6.48
CA VAL A 96 -3.38 9.64 7.28
C VAL A 96 -2.97 9.87 8.74
N SER A 97 -2.17 8.96 9.32
CA SER A 97 -1.85 9.01 10.74
C SER A 97 -0.93 10.16 11.15
N ASP A 98 -0.04 10.61 10.25
CA ASP A 98 1.01 11.59 10.59
C ASP A 98 1.36 12.56 9.46
N GLY A 99 0.61 12.54 8.35
CA GLY A 99 0.78 13.47 7.24
C GLY A 99 2.07 13.29 6.45
N ARG A 100 2.84 12.21 6.65
CA ARG A 100 4.04 11.96 5.84
C ARG A 100 3.67 11.76 4.38
N VAL A 101 4.53 12.28 3.50
CA VAL A 101 4.30 12.32 2.06
C VAL A 101 5.42 11.58 1.34
N TRP A 102 5.04 10.80 0.32
CA TRP A 102 5.96 10.22 -0.64
C TRP A 102 5.53 10.63 -2.05
N LEU A 103 6.52 10.92 -2.88
CA LEU A 103 6.33 11.21 -4.30
C LEU A 103 6.99 10.09 -5.11
N TRP A 104 6.29 9.61 -6.11
CA TRP A 104 6.70 8.51 -6.96
C TRP A 104 6.44 8.83 -8.41
N GLU A 105 7.25 8.22 -9.27
CA GLU A 105 7.05 8.21 -10.71
C GLU A 105 6.87 6.76 -11.17
N THR A 106 5.99 6.56 -12.15
CA THR A 106 5.82 5.27 -12.84
C THR A 106 6.17 5.42 -14.32
N PRO A 107 6.65 4.36 -15.01
CA PRO A 107 7.14 3.12 -14.43
C PRO A 107 8.35 3.37 -13.53
N GLN A 108 8.45 2.62 -12.42
CA GLN A 108 9.66 2.62 -11.62
C GLN A 108 10.76 1.92 -12.41
N GLU A 109 11.92 2.56 -12.58
CA GLU A 109 13.09 1.89 -13.13
C GLU A 109 13.42 0.68 -12.25
N ALA A 110 13.73 -0.46 -12.87
CA ALA A 110 14.13 -1.65 -12.14
C ALA A 110 15.37 -1.29 -11.31
N ARG A 111 15.24 -1.28 -9.97
CA ARG A 111 16.33 -0.91 -9.03
C ARG A 111 17.61 -1.68 -9.37
N SER A 112 18.49 -1.08 -10.16
CA SER A 112 19.92 -1.39 -10.16
C SER A 112 20.57 -0.43 -9.17
N GLY A 113 20.46 -0.75 -7.87
CA GLY A 113 21.40 -0.27 -6.86
C GLY A 113 21.32 1.18 -6.37
N GLN A 114 20.28 1.97 -6.66
CA GLN A 114 20.14 3.28 -6.02
C GLN A 114 19.28 3.21 -4.76
N SER A 115 20.00 3.33 -3.64
CA SER A 115 19.49 3.70 -2.32
C SER A 115 18.66 4.98 -2.43
N MET A 116 17.39 4.90 -2.04
CA MET A 116 16.51 6.05 -1.85
C MET A 116 16.93 6.79 -0.56
N THR A 117 18.08 7.46 -0.62
CA THR A 117 18.42 8.63 0.18
C THR A 117 18.10 9.82 -0.73
N ASP A 118 17.01 10.56 -0.63
CA ASP A 118 16.38 11.15 0.54
C ASP A 118 14.85 11.26 0.33
N PRO A 119 14.03 11.16 1.39
CA PRO A 119 12.73 11.80 1.37
C PRO A 119 12.96 13.31 1.27
N VAL A 120 12.48 13.94 0.18
CA VAL A 120 12.41 15.40 0.11
C VAL A 120 11.34 15.87 1.08
N HIS A 121 11.77 16.20 2.29
CA HIS A 121 10.95 16.87 3.30
C HIS A 121 10.82 18.35 2.91
N TYR A 122 9.66 18.76 2.39
CA TYR A 122 9.30 20.17 2.37
C TYR A 122 8.73 20.53 3.75
N PHE A 123 9.41 21.44 4.46
CA PHE A 123 8.98 22.05 5.71
C PHE A 123 7.83 23.03 5.47
#